data_AF-A0A7C1KTE4-F1
#
_entry.id   AF-A0A7C1KTE4-F1
#
_cell.length_a   1.000
_cell.length_b   1.000
_cell.length_c   1.000
_cell.angle_alpha   90.00
_cell.angle_beta   90.00
_cell.angle_gamma   90.00
#
_symmetry.space_group_name_H-M   'P 1'
#
loop_
_entity.id
_entity.type
_entity.pdbx_description
1 polymer ?
#
loop_
_entity_poly.entity_id
_entity_poly.type
_entity_poly.pdbx_seq_one_letter_code
_entity_poly.pdbx_strand_id
1 'polypeptide(L)'
;MKGLSWIRESLTLKGRIIIAVLSLVIIVGGGVIAFKFYDFTQNNPKFCVSCHLMKPAYDAWKKSKHAGINCHECHHLTIPEQNKLLVTFVLHRPKSVPQRHGKVIVPWKYCIKCHWDKDKRYPNAPLINSSPGHAKHYFMEQIECAKCHGYITHKFVAAARFCLRCHQGKEVHGAGMQKLACLNCHTDRTQNLKPGRKKCLFCHGNSSIRMELVADDTLDVKYFRPSEELIQKAIKINVPKDAPMQFYCYKCHKPHEKLRPDYGTCMSCHSQIVNVGRHKLHVQKMGLQCTTCHKPHSWRVSKKAAKKICTQCHEYRNPLSFIGS
;
A
#
# COMPACT_ATOMS: atom_id res chain seq x y z
N MET A 1 -54.46 -37.82 -23.89
CA MET A 1 -54.39 -36.41 -24.36
C MET A 1 -55.41 -36.18 -25.49
N LYS A 2 -56.68 -35.89 -25.16
CA LYS A 2 -57.76 -35.56 -26.11
C LYS A 2 -58.14 -34.06 -26.03
N GLY A 3 -57.15 -33.17 -25.88
CA GLY A 3 -57.39 -31.75 -25.55
C GLY A 3 -57.22 -30.76 -26.71
N LEU A 4 -56.71 -31.18 -27.87
CA LEU A 4 -56.38 -30.27 -28.98
C LEU A 4 -56.98 -30.65 -30.34
N SER A 5 -57.78 -31.73 -30.44
CA SER A 5 -58.32 -32.18 -31.74
C SER A 5 -59.34 -31.21 -32.35
N TRP A 6 -60.13 -30.51 -31.54
CA TRP A 6 -61.13 -29.52 -32.00
C TRP A 6 -60.51 -28.23 -32.62
N ILE A 7 -59.31 -27.86 -32.18
CA ILE A 7 -58.53 -26.74 -32.76
C ILE A 7 -58.04 -27.11 -34.17
N ARG A 8 -57.85 -28.40 -34.44
CA ARG A 8 -57.34 -28.95 -35.70
C ARG A 8 -58.41 -29.06 -36.80
N GLU A 9 -59.69 -28.95 -36.47
CA GLU A 9 -60.80 -29.04 -37.45
C GLU A 9 -61.45 -27.68 -37.75
N SER A 10 -61.30 -26.68 -36.87
CA SER A 10 -61.95 -25.36 -36.99
C SER A 10 -61.07 -24.22 -37.53
N LEU A 11 -59.73 -24.38 -37.50
CA LEU A 11 -58.81 -23.34 -37.96
C LEU A 11 -58.31 -23.58 -39.38
N THR A 12 -58.59 -22.61 -40.25
CA THR A 12 -58.03 -22.54 -41.61
C THR A 12 -56.50 -22.48 -41.58
N LEU A 13 -55.82 -22.92 -42.65
CA LEU A 13 -54.35 -22.88 -42.75
C LEU A 13 -53.80 -21.47 -42.45
N LYS A 14 -54.49 -20.42 -42.93
CA LYS A 14 -54.15 -19.02 -42.64
C LYS A 14 -54.25 -18.69 -41.14
N GLY A 15 -55.31 -19.14 -40.46
CA GLY A 15 -55.46 -18.96 -39.01
C GLY A 15 -54.36 -19.64 -38.19
N ARG A 16 -53.92 -20.84 -38.59
CA ARG A 16 -52.81 -21.55 -37.93
C ARG A 16 -51.48 -20.84 -38.13
N ILE A 17 -51.22 -20.33 -39.33
CA ILE A 17 -50.02 -19.54 -39.62
C ILE A 17 -50.02 -18.26 -38.78
N ILE A 18 -51.14 -17.54 -38.69
CA ILE A 18 -51.26 -16.32 -37.88
C ILE A 18 -51.01 -16.62 -36.41
N ILE A 19 -51.62 -17.66 -35.84
CA ILE A 19 -51.41 -18.05 -34.44
C ILE A 19 -49.95 -18.43 -34.20
N ALA A 20 -49.36 -19.24 -35.07
CA ALA A 20 -47.97 -19.65 -34.95
C ALA A 20 -47.01 -18.44 -35.00
N VAL A 21 -47.24 -17.49 -35.91
CA VAL A 21 -46.46 -16.25 -36.02
C VAL A 21 -46.65 -15.37 -34.78
N LEU A 22 -47.88 -15.19 -34.29
CA LEU A 22 -48.14 -14.41 -33.08
C LEU A 22 -47.51 -15.05 -31.83
N SER A 23 -47.61 -16.37 -31.68
CA SER A 23 -46.92 -17.09 -30.60
C SER A 23 -45.40 -16.94 -30.71
N LEU A 24 -44.84 -17.03 -31.92
CA LEU A 24 -43.41 -16.80 -32.15
C LEU A 24 -43.01 -15.37 -31.77
N VAL A 25 -43.78 -14.35 -32.17
CA VAL A 25 -43.53 -12.95 -31.82
C VAL A 25 -43.61 -12.73 -30.31
N ILE A 26 -44.57 -13.35 -29.61
CA ILE A 26 -44.69 -13.25 -28.15
C ILE A 26 -43.51 -13.93 -27.45
N ILE A 27 -43.11 -15.12 -27.90
CA ILE A 27 -41.99 -15.87 -27.30
C ILE A 27 -40.68 -15.12 -27.54
N VAL A 28 -40.42 -14.70 -28.78
CA VAL A 28 -39.19 -13.97 -29.14
C VAL A 28 -39.19 -12.60 -28.48
N GLY A 29 -40.27 -11.84 -28.57
CA GLY A 29 -40.40 -10.52 -27.96
C GLY A 29 -40.29 -10.57 -26.44
N GLY A 30 -40.99 -11.51 -25.79
CA GLY A 30 -40.90 -11.77 -24.36
C GLY A 30 -39.50 -12.19 -23.94
N GLY A 31 -38.85 -13.07 -24.71
CA GLY A 31 -37.47 -13.48 -24.48
C GLY A 31 -36.48 -12.31 -24.58
N VAL A 32 -36.63 -11.43 -25.57
CA VAL A 32 -35.80 -10.22 -25.72
C VAL A 32 -36.00 -9.26 -24.56
N ILE A 33 -37.24 -9.04 -24.11
CA ILE A 33 -37.53 -8.16 -22.96
C ILE A 33 -36.94 -8.75 -21.68
N ALA A 34 -37.16 -10.04 -21.42
CA ALA A 34 -36.64 -10.73 -20.25
C ALA A 34 -35.11 -10.69 -20.22
N PHE A 35 -34.45 -10.92 -21.37
CA PHE A 35 -33.00 -10.81 -21.50
C PHE A 35 -32.50 -9.39 -21.20
N LYS A 36 -33.11 -8.35 -21.80
CA LYS A 36 -32.72 -6.96 -21.54
C LYS A 36 -32.92 -6.56 -20.08
N PHE A 37 -33.99 -7.03 -19.45
CA PHE A 37 -34.24 -6.78 -18.03
C PHE A 37 -33.21 -7.48 -17.14
N TYR A 38 -32.91 -8.75 -17.44
CA TYR A 38 -31.86 -9.51 -16.75
C TYR A 38 -30.50 -8.83 -16.91
N ASP A 39 -30.11 -8.45 -18.12
CA ASP A 39 -28.85 -7.77 -18.40
C ASP A 39 -28.74 -6.42 -17.68
N PHE A 40 -29.81 -5.63 -17.69
CA PHE A 40 -29.85 -4.36 -16.97
C PHE A 40 -29.69 -4.55 -15.45
N THR A 41 -30.38 -5.53 -14.86
CA THR A 41 -30.33 -5.74 -13.41
C THR A 41 -29.06 -6.43 -12.94
N GLN A 42 -28.48 -7.34 -13.74
CA GLN A 42 -27.34 -8.15 -13.34
C GLN A 42 -25.99 -7.63 -13.87
N ASN A 43 -25.97 -7.08 -15.10
CA ASN A 43 -24.72 -6.75 -15.80
C ASN A 43 -24.51 -5.23 -15.97
N ASN A 44 -25.48 -4.38 -15.62
CA ASN A 44 -25.36 -2.94 -15.79
C ASN A 44 -25.24 -2.20 -14.44
N PRO A 45 -24.10 -1.53 -14.15
CA PRO A 45 -23.92 -0.74 -12.92
C PRO A 45 -24.97 0.37 -12.72
N LYS A 46 -25.62 0.84 -13.80
CA LYS A 46 -26.68 1.87 -13.72
C LYS A 46 -27.88 1.42 -12.90
N PHE A 47 -28.17 0.11 -12.84
CA PHE A 47 -29.23 -0.40 -11.98
C PHE A 47 -28.92 -0.12 -10.51
N CYS A 48 -27.69 -0.32 -10.05
CA CYS A 48 -27.33 -0.04 -8.66
C CYS A 48 -27.51 1.45 -8.32
N VAL A 49 -27.26 2.35 -9.27
CA VAL A 49 -27.40 3.81 -9.11
C VAL A 49 -28.85 4.29 -9.11
N SER A 50 -29.81 3.48 -9.58
CA SER A 50 -31.22 3.85 -9.48
C SER A 50 -31.71 3.89 -8.03
N CYS A 51 -30.98 3.25 -7.11
CA CYS A 51 -31.18 3.38 -5.68
C CYS A 51 -30.52 4.67 -5.16
N HIS A 52 -31.28 5.55 -4.49
CA HIS A 52 -30.76 6.85 -4.01
C HIS A 52 -29.58 6.73 -3.03
N LEU A 53 -29.47 5.61 -2.30
CA LEU A 53 -28.37 5.35 -1.36
C LEU A 53 -27.04 5.03 -2.04
N MET A 54 -27.06 4.62 -3.30
CA MET A 54 -25.88 4.08 -3.97
C MET A 54 -25.03 5.16 -4.63
N LYS A 55 -25.58 6.36 -4.88
CA LYS A 55 -24.92 7.43 -5.63
C LYS A 55 -23.51 7.75 -5.10
N PRO A 56 -23.27 7.96 -3.79
CA PRO A 56 -21.92 8.26 -3.30
C PRO A 56 -20.93 7.10 -3.52
N ALA A 57 -21.37 5.85 -3.31
CA ALA A 57 -20.54 4.67 -3.52
C ALA A 57 -20.22 4.48 -5.01
N TYR A 58 -21.20 4.70 -5.89
CA TYR A 58 -20.99 4.66 -7.33
C TYR A 58 -20.00 5.72 -7.80
N ASP A 59 -20.12 6.96 -7.32
CA ASP A 59 -19.19 8.04 -7.69
C ASP A 59 -17.75 7.72 -7.25
N ALA A 60 -17.57 7.08 -6.09
CA ALA A 60 -16.27 6.58 -5.63
C ALA A 60 -15.75 5.43 -6.51
N TRP A 61 -16.60 4.45 -6.88
CA TRP A 61 -16.26 3.36 -7.80
C TRP A 61 -15.83 3.88 -9.17
N LYS A 62 -16.58 4.84 -9.73
CA LYS A 62 -16.32 5.46 -11.02
C LYS A 62 -14.96 6.18 -11.08
N LYS A 63 -14.47 6.68 -9.94
CA LYS A 63 -13.14 7.30 -9.81
C LYS A 63 -12.03 6.29 -9.51
N SER A 64 -12.38 5.04 -9.21
CA SER A 64 -11.43 3.99 -8.86
C SER A 64 -10.84 3.32 -10.10
N LYS A 65 -9.77 2.52 -9.91
CA LYS A 65 -9.22 1.67 -10.99
C LYS A 65 -10.16 0.53 -11.43
N HIS A 66 -11.25 0.31 -10.70
CA HIS A 66 -12.24 -0.71 -11.01
C HIS A 66 -13.46 -0.17 -11.77
N ALA A 67 -13.42 1.08 -12.27
CA ALA A 67 -14.55 1.78 -12.93
C ALA A 67 -15.10 1.13 -14.22
N GLY A 68 -14.61 -0.03 -14.63
CA GLY A 68 -15.12 -0.83 -15.74
C GLY A 68 -15.55 -2.24 -15.34
N ILE A 69 -15.58 -2.55 -14.04
CA ILE A 69 -15.92 -3.87 -13.51
C ILE A 69 -17.35 -3.83 -12.99
N ASN A 70 -18.16 -4.81 -13.36
CA ASN A 70 -19.54 -4.91 -12.90
C ASN A 70 -19.59 -5.07 -11.37
N CYS A 71 -20.58 -4.43 -10.73
CA CYS A 71 -20.71 -4.44 -9.27
C CYS A 71 -20.79 -5.86 -8.68
N HIS A 72 -21.48 -6.79 -9.35
CA HIS A 72 -21.65 -8.17 -8.92
C HIS A 72 -20.40 -9.06 -9.03
N GLU A 73 -19.35 -8.61 -9.72
CA GLU A 73 -18.04 -9.28 -9.68
C GLU A 73 -17.46 -9.28 -8.26
N CYS A 74 -17.85 -8.29 -7.44
CA CYS A 74 -17.44 -8.14 -6.04
C CYS A 74 -18.62 -8.28 -5.06
N HIS A 75 -19.77 -7.68 -5.37
CA HIS A 75 -20.98 -7.68 -4.56
C HIS A 75 -21.92 -8.78 -5.01
N HIS A 76 -21.57 -10.02 -4.71
CA HIS A 76 -22.40 -11.15 -5.06
C HIS A 76 -23.56 -11.30 -4.06
N LEU A 77 -24.79 -11.04 -4.52
CA LEU A 77 -26.02 -11.26 -3.78
C LEU A 77 -26.82 -12.35 -4.49
N THR A 78 -27.38 -13.29 -3.73
CA THR A 78 -28.33 -14.26 -4.28
C THR A 78 -29.63 -13.56 -4.71
N ILE A 79 -30.38 -14.14 -5.64
CA ILE A 79 -31.66 -13.58 -6.10
C ILE A 79 -32.63 -13.27 -4.93
N PRO A 80 -32.80 -14.16 -3.93
CA PRO A 80 -33.62 -13.83 -2.76
C PRO A 80 -33.14 -12.61 -1.97
N GLU A 81 -31.82 -12.44 -1.81
CA GLU A 81 -31.24 -11.27 -1.12
C GLU A 81 -31.45 -9.99 -1.92
N GLN A 82 -31.28 -10.03 -3.24
CA GLN A 82 -31.55 -8.90 -4.12
C GLN A 82 -33.03 -8.49 -4.04
N ASN A 83 -33.95 -9.44 -4.09
CA ASN A 83 -35.39 -9.18 -3.98
C ASN A 83 -35.76 -8.60 -2.60
N LYS A 84 -35.14 -9.10 -1.52
CA LYS A 84 -35.33 -8.54 -0.18
C LYS A 84 -34.90 -7.07 -0.11
N LEU A 85 -33.75 -6.74 -0.70
CA LEU A 85 -33.28 -5.35 -0.78
C LEU A 85 -34.21 -4.47 -1.60
N LEU A 86 -34.73 -4.97 -2.73
CA LEU A 86 -35.71 -4.26 -3.55
C LEU A 86 -37.01 -3.97 -2.76
N VAL A 87 -37.55 -4.98 -2.08
CA VAL A 87 -38.76 -4.82 -1.24
C VAL A 87 -38.52 -3.80 -0.13
N THR A 88 -37.38 -3.88 0.58
CA THR A 88 -37.02 -2.89 1.59
C THR A 88 -36.88 -1.48 1.00
N PHE A 89 -36.27 -1.35 -0.17
CA PHE A 89 -36.10 -0.07 -0.84
C PHE A 89 -37.44 0.57 -1.21
N VAL A 90 -38.36 -0.21 -1.80
CA VAL A 90 -39.68 0.29 -2.23
C VAL A 90 -40.57 0.63 -1.04
N LEU A 91 -40.66 -0.27 -0.05
CA LEU A 91 -41.60 -0.13 1.07
C LEU A 91 -41.09 0.76 2.21
N HIS A 92 -39.79 0.72 2.51
CA HIS A 92 -39.23 1.37 3.71
C HIS A 92 -38.33 2.57 3.41
N ARG A 93 -37.84 2.72 2.16
CA ARG A 93 -37.01 3.85 1.69
C ARG A 93 -35.96 4.33 2.70
N PRO A 94 -35.01 3.48 3.11
CA PRO A 94 -34.00 3.86 4.09
C PRO A 94 -33.16 5.06 3.62
N LYS A 95 -32.77 5.96 4.53
CA LYS A 95 -31.94 7.14 4.23
C LYS A 95 -30.44 6.89 4.40
N SER A 96 -30.06 5.78 5.02
CA SER A 96 -28.67 5.38 5.20
C SER A 96 -28.54 3.86 5.22
N VAL A 97 -27.32 3.38 4.96
CA VAL A 97 -26.97 1.97 5.19
C VAL A 97 -26.50 1.84 6.65
N PRO A 98 -27.14 1.01 7.49
CA PRO A 98 -26.70 0.81 8.86
C PRO A 98 -25.23 0.38 8.92
N GLN A 99 -24.50 0.83 9.93
CA GLN A 99 -23.15 0.35 10.17
C GLN A 99 -23.20 -1.16 10.41
N ARG A 100 -22.48 -1.93 9.59
CA ARG A 100 -22.56 -3.40 9.61
C ARG A 100 -21.61 -4.07 10.61
N HIS A 101 -21.15 -3.36 11.65
CA HIS A 101 -20.38 -3.89 12.80
C HIS A 101 -19.37 -5.00 12.43
N GLY A 102 -18.37 -4.68 11.59
CA GLY A 102 -17.30 -5.62 11.25
C GLY A 102 -17.64 -6.71 10.22
N LYS A 103 -18.87 -6.75 9.67
CA LYS A 103 -19.21 -7.70 8.59
C LYS A 103 -18.47 -7.36 7.30
N VAL A 104 -17.83 -8.37 6.72
CA VAL A 104 -17.15 -8.29 5.43
C VAL A 104 -18.22 -8.22 4.33
N ILE A 105 -18.32 -7.06 3.67
CA ILE A 105 -19.29 -6.84 2.58
C ILE A 105 -18.81 -7.51 1.29
N VAL A 106 -17.50 -7.40 1.01
CA VAL A 106 -16.85 -7.99 -0.15
C VAL A 106 -15.76 -8.93 0.35
N PRO A 107 -16.04 -10.25 0.39
CA PRO A 107 -15.07 -11.27 0.75
C PRO A 107 -13.85 -11.30 -0.17
N TRP A 108 -12.68 -11.64 0.39
CA TRP A 108 -11.41 -11.74 -0.33
C TRP A 108 -11.46 -12.61 -1.59
N LYS A 109 -12.30 -13.67 -1.59
CA LYS A 109 -12.42 -14.63 -2.70
C LYS A 109 -12.79 -13.99 -4.05
N TYR A 110 -13.44 -12.82 -4.02
CA TYR A 110 -13.76 -12.09 -5.24
C TYR A 110 -12.57 -11.27 -5.76
N CYS A 111 -11.69 -10.81 -4.87
CA CYS A 111 -10.49 -10.07 -5.25
C CYS A 111 -9.45 -10.98 -5.92
N ILE A 112 -9.25 -12.19 -5.38
CA ILE A 112 -8.20 -13.10 -5.86
C ILE A 112 -8.44 -13.66 -7.26
N LYS A 113 -9.70 -13.72 -7.73
CA LYS A 113 -10.01 -14.12 -9.12
C LYS A 113 -9.19 -13.35 -10.16
N CYS A 114 -9.01 -12.05 -9.93
CA CYS A 114 -8.22 -11.19 -10.83
C CYS A 114 -6.79 -10.98 -10.32
N HIS A 115 -6.63 -10.73 -9.01
CA HIS A 115 -5.34 -10.34 -8.43
C HIS A 115 -4.42 -11.53 -8.08
N TRP A 116 -4.89 -12.76 -8.28
CA TRP A 116 -4.15 -13.99 -8.00
C TRP A 116 -4.32 -15.01 -9.13
N ASP A 117 -5.56 -15.37 -9.45
CA ASP A 117 -5.90 -16.45 -10.39
C ASP A 117 -5.83 -16.01 -11.87
N LYS A 118 -5.69 -14.71 -12.11
CA LYS A 118 -5.54 -14.09 -13.43
C LYS A 118 -6.72 -14.36 -14.38
N ASP A 119 -7.88 -13.79 -14.03
CA ASP A 119 -9.05 -13.77 -14.91
C ASP A 119 -8.72 -13.17 -16.30
N LYS A 120 -9.01 -13.94 -17.36
CA LYS A 120 -8.75 -13.57 -18.76
C LYS A 120 -9.52 -12.32 -19.21
N ARG A 121 -10.66 -12.01 -18.58
CA ARG A 121 -11.45 -10.79 -18.85
C ARG A 121 -10.73 -9.53 -18.41
N TYR A 122 -9.79 -9.65 -17.47
CA TYR A 122 -9.05 -8.54 -16.87
C TYR A 122 -7.54 -8.79 -16.91
N PRO A 123 -6.92 -8.90 -18.10
CA PRO A 123 -5.53 -9.33 -18.24
C PRO A 123 -4.52 -8.33 -17.63
N ASN A 124 -4.93 -7.08 -17.46
CA ASN A 124 -4.11 -6.00 -16.90
C ASN A 124 -4.23 -5.87 -15.38
N ALA A 125 -4.95 -6.78 -14.71
CA ALA A 125 -5.05 -6.78 -13.26
C ALA A 125 -3.67 -7.07 -12.63
N PRO A 126 -3.19 -6.22 -11.69
CA PRO A 126 -1.90 -6.45 -11.05
C PRO A 126 -1.98 -7.67 -10.14
N LEU A 127 -1.00 -8.56 -10.26
CA LEU A 127 -0.85 -9.70 -9.36
C LEU A 127 -0.24 -9.23 -8.04
N ILE A 128 -0.78 -9.73 -6.92
CA ILE A 128 -0.33 -9.39 -5.57
C ILE A 128 0.28 -10.58 -4.84
N ASN A 129 0.44 -11.70 -5.53
CA ASN A 129 0.80 -12.99 -4.95
C ASN A 129 2.24 -13.11 -4.44
N SER A 130 3.10 -12.17 -4.83
CA SER A 130 4.50 -12.08 -4.40
C SER A 130 4.76 -11.01 -3.34
N SER A 131 3.73 -10.30 -2.87
CA SER A 131 3.87 -9.18 -1.93
C SER A 131 4.21 -9.67 -0.51
N PRO A 132 5.38 -9.31 0.06
CA PRO A 132 5.71 -9.66 1.45
C PRO A 132 4.73 -9.03 2.46
N GLY A 133 4.15 -7.88 2.12
CA GLY A 133 3.11 -7.24 2.91
C GLY A 133 1.84 -8.09 2.99
N HIS A 134 1.40 -8.63 1.86
CA HIS A 134 0.25 -9.55 1.83
C HIS A 134 0.59 -10.90 2.45
N ALA A 135 1.80 -11.42 2.25
CA ALA A 135 2.30 -12.63 2.92
C ALA A 135 2.12 -12.54 4.44
N LYS A 136 2.63 -11.47 5.05
CA LYS A 136 2.49 -11.27 6.50
C LYS A 136 1.03 -11.08 6.91
N HIS A 137 0.32 -10.12 6.32
CA HIS A 137 -0.97 -9.70 6.89
C HIS A 137 -2.13 -10.62 6.51
N TYR A 138 -2.14 -11.19 5.32
CA TYR A 138 -3.24 -12.08 4.90
C TYR A 138 -2.92 -13.53 5.23
N PHE A 139 -1.78 -14.07 4.79
CA PHE A 139 -1.50 -15.50 4.96
C PHE A 139 -1.13 -15.88 6.38
N MET A 140 -0.33 -15.06 7.07
CA MET A 140 0.09 -15.38 8.44
C MET A 140 -0.95 -14.88 9.47
N GLU A 141 -1.44 -13.65 9.32
CA GLU A 141 -2.35 -13.03 10.31
C GLU A 141 -3.84 -13.13 9.95
N GLN A 142 -4.19 -13.72 8.79
CA GLN A 142 -5.59 -13.94 8.37
C GLN A 142 -6.44 -12.65 8.32
N ILE A 143 -5.83 -11.53 7.92
CA ILE A 143 -6.50 -10.23 7.79
C ILE A 143 -7.19 -10.12 6.42
N GLU A 144 -8.51 -10.03 6.42
CA GLU A 144 -9.33 -9.79 5.23
C GLU A 144 -8.87 -8.60 4.37
N CYS A 145 -8.82 -8.78 3.04
CA CYS A 145 -8.34 -7.76 2.10
C CYS A 145 -9.08 -6.42 2.26
N ALA A 146 -10.40 -6.48 2.47
CA ALA A 146 -11.25 -5.31 2.62
C ALA A 146 -10.95 -4.49 3.89
N LYS A 147 -10.27 -5.06 4.91
CA LYS A 147 -9.84 -4.30 6.09
C LYS A 147 -8.77 -3.25 5.75
N CYS A 148 -7.97 -3.48 4.70
CA CYS A 148 -6.93 -2.55 4.22
C CYS A 148 -7.30 -1.85 2.91
N HIS A 149 -7.86 -2.59 1.95
CA HIS A 149 -8.20 -2.11 0.61
C HIS A 149 -9.68 -1.73 0.47
N GLY A 150 -10.47 -1.80 1.54
CA GLY A 150 -11.91 -1.45 1.54
C GLY A 150 -12.34 -0.63 2.74
N TYR A 151 -11.38 -0.11 3.52
CA TYR A 151 -11.66 0.64 4.74
C TYR A 151 -12.33 2.00 4.48
N ILE A 152 -12.19 2.50 3.26
CA ILE A 152 -12.99 3.59 2.69
C ILE A 152 -13.68 2.99 1.46
N THR A 153 -15.00 3.18 1.35
CA THR A 153 -15.82 2.65 0.28
C THR A 153 -15.21 2.93 -1.10
N HIS A 154 -14.92 1.86 -1.85
CA HIS A 154 -14.34 1.87 -3.20
C HIS A 154 -13.01 2.62 -3.35
N LYS A 155 -12.27 2.82 -2.26
CA LYS A 155 -10.89 3.32 -2.27
C LYS A 155 -9.93 2.18 -1.94
N PHE A 156 -9.37 1.60 -3.00
CA PHE A 156 -8.58 0.37 -2.91
C PHE A 156 -7.12 0.57 -2.56
N VAL A 157 -6.55 1.77 -2.74
CA VAL A 157 -5.18 2.04 -2.30
C VAL A 157 -5.23 2.58 -0.87
N ALA A 158 -4.56 1.88 0.04
CA ALA A 158 -4.44 2.31 1.43
C ALA A 158 -3.75 3.67 1.50
N ALA A 159 -4.21 4.55 2.40
CA ALA A 159 -3.54 5.84 2.59
C ALA A 159 -2.11 5.67 3.15
N ALA A 160 -1.27 6.67 2.92
CA ALA A 160 0.16 6.69 3.31
C ALA A 160 0.44 6.29 4.77
N ARG A 161 -0.50 6.59 5.68
CA ARG A 161 -0.39 6.35 7.13
C ARG A 161 -1.41 5.32 7.65
N PHE A 162 -2.05 4.56 6.76
CA PHE A 162 -3.06 3.56 7.13
C PHE A 162 -2.53 2.55 8.16
N CYS A 163 -1.24 2.18 8.08
CA CYS A 163 -0.61 1.19 8.96
C CYS A 163 -0.76 1.52 10.46
N LEU A 164 -0.86 2.80 10.83
CA LEU A 164 -1.01 3.23 12.23
C LEU A 164 -2.35 2.81 12.86
N ARG A 165 -3.35 2.41 12.06
CA ARG A 165 -4.60 1.89 12.60
C ARG A 165 -4.41 0.60 13.40
N CYS A 166 -3.35 -0.16 13.09
CA CYS A 166 -3.00 -1.40 13.79
C CYS A 166 -1.62 -1.30 14.46
N HIS A 167 -0.64 -0.67 13.82
CA HIS A 167 0.70 -0.45 14.36
C HIS A 167 0.76 0.85 15.17
N GLN A 168 0.05 0.89 16.29
CA GLN A 168 0.02 2.04 17.19
C GLN A 168 1.41 2.29 17.81
N GLY A 169 1.76 3.57 18.01
CA GLY A 169 3.08 3.95 18.57
C GLY A 169 4.25 3.77 17.59
N LYS A 170 3.98 3.57 16.29
CA LYS A 170 4.99 3.46 15.22
C LYS A 170 5.04 4.69 14.33
N GLU A 171 4.69 5.84 14.89
CA GLU A 171 4.87 7.13 14.25
C GLU A 171 6.34 7.36 13.88
N VAL A 172 6.58 8.23 12.91
CA VAL A 172 7.94 8.61 12.53
C VAL A 172 8.19 9.97 13.14
N HIS A 173 9.29 10.11 13.88
CA HIS A 173 9.63 11.32 14.62
C HIS A 173 10.80 12.07 13.97
N GLY A 174 10.72 13.41 14.06
CA GLY A 174 11.83 14.33 13.78
C GLY A 174 12.08 14.69 12.32
N ALA A 175 12.81 15.80 12.13
CA ALA A 175 13.49 16.23 10.90
C ALA A 175 12.66 16.25 9.60
N GLY A 176 11.36 16.54 9.67
CA GLY A 176 10.48 16.65 8.50
C GLY A 176 9.95 15.31 7.97
N MET A 177 10.22 14.19 8.65
CA MET A 177 9.79 12.86 8.23
C MET A 177 8.40 12.45 8.73
N GLN A 178 7.75 13.26 9.58
CA GLN A 178 6.49 12.93 10.25
C GLN A 178 5.33 12.66 9.26
N LYS A 179 5.41 13.24 8.07
CA LYS A 179 4.40 13.10 7.00
C LYS A 179 4.73 12.02 5.98
N LEU A 180 5.88 11.34 6.10
CA LEU A 180 6.26 10.27 5.17
C LEU A 180 5.30 9.09 5.27
N ALA A 181 5.00 8.49 4.11
CA ALA A 181 4.34 7.20 4.08
C ALA A 181 5.24 6.14 4.74
N CYS A 182 4.63 5.16 5.40
CA CYS A 182 5.38 4.04 5.98
C CYS A 182 6.23 3.33 4.90
N LEU A 183 5.67 3.23 3.69
CA LEU A 183 6.32 2.62 2.53
C LEU A 183 7.49 3.45 1.98
N ASN A 184 7.71 4.69 2.41
CA ASN A 184 8.94 5.40 2.08
C ASN A 184 10.18 4.78 2.74
N CYS A 185 9.98 3.93 3.75
CA CYS A 185 11.04 3.20 4.44
C CYS A 185 10.83 1.68 4.35
N HIS A 186 9.63 1.19 4.64
CA HIS A 186 9.30 -0.23 4.71
C HIS A 186 8.73 -0.72 3.39
N THR A 187 9.45 -1.55 2.63
CA THR A 187 8.96 -1.99 1.32
C THR A 187 9.15 -3.49 1.12
N ASP A 188 8.46 -3.99 0.10
CA ASP A 188 8.56 -5.33 -0.48
C ASP A 188 9.97 -5.75 -0.95
N ARG A 189 10.92 -4.81 -0.99
CA ARG A 189 12.33 -5.05 -1.35
C ARG A 189 13.10 -5.81 -0.28
N THR A 190 12.52 -5.98 0.89
CA THR A 190 13.17 -6.62 2.03
C THR A 190 12.24 -7.67 2.62
N GLN A 191 12.78 -8.86 2.89
CA GLN A 191 12.00 -10.00 3.37
C GLN A 191 11.31 -9.72 4.72
N ASN A 192 11.93 -8.90 5.57
CA ASN A 192 11.42 -8.54 6.90
C ASN A 192 10.82 -7.14 6.97
N LEU A 193 10.59 -6.50 5.82
CA LEU A 193 10.08 -5.13 5.69
C LEU A 193 10.94 -4.06 6.38
N LYS A 194 12.17 -4.37 6.85
CA LYS A 194 13.07 -3.37 7.43
C LYS A 194 13.65 -2.48 6.32
N PRO A 195 13.88 -1.19 6.56
CA PRO A 195 14.33 -0.29 5.50
C PRO A 195 15.70 -0.68 4.95
N GLY A 196 15.75 -0.97 3.65
CA GLY A 196 17.00 -1.08 2.91
C GLY A 196 17.73 0.27 2.86
N ARG A 197 19.06 0.26 2.74
CA ARG A 197 19.88 1.48 2.80
C ARG A 197 19.53 2.50 1.71
N LYS A 198 19.22 2.03 0.49
CA LYS A 198 18.85 2.90 -0.63
C LYS A 198 17.56 3.69 -0.36
N LYS A 199 16.65 3.20 0.49
CA LYS A 199 15.43 3.91 0.87
C LYS A 199 15.74 5.23 1.60
N CYS A 200 16.66 5.21 2.54
CA CYS A 200 17.13 6.42 3.22
C CYS A 200 17.85 7.34 2.21
N LEU A 201 18.69 6.76 1.37
CA LEU A 201 19.47 7.48 0.37
C LEU A 201 18.65 8.01 -0.81
N PHE A 202 17.38 7.63 -0.93
CA PHE A 202 16.47 8.24 -1.90
C PHE A 202 16.40 9.75 -1.68
N CYS A 203 16.14 10.17 -0.44
CA CYS A 203 16.12 11.57 -0.06
C CYS A 203 17.51 12.09 0.31
N HIS A 204 18.29 11.31 1.06
CA HIS A 204 19.56 11.77 1.64
C HIS A 204 20.78 11.61 0.71
N GLY A 205 20.66 10.82 -0.35
CA GLY A 205 21.74 10.55 -1.31
C GLY A 205 21.59 11.32 -2.62
N ASN A 206 22.18 10.76 -3.67
CA ASN A 206 22.30 11.38 -4.99
C ASN A 206 21.16 10.96 -5.95
N SER A 207 21.15 11.57 -7.14
CA SER A 207 20.15 11.30 -8.20
C SER A 207 20.24 9.89 -8.76
N SER A 208 21.45 9.30 -8.86
CA SER A 208 21.63 7.93 -9.36
C SER A 208 20.84 6.90 -8.55
N ILE A 209 20.89 6.99 -7.21
CA ILE A 209 20.11 6.10 -6.34
C ILE A 209 18.60 6.30 -6.53
N ARG A 210 18.15 7.54 -6.75
CA ARG A 210 16.73 7.82 -7.02
C ARG A 210 16.28 7.21 -8.34
N MET A 211 17.07 7.38 -9.40
CA MET A 211 16.76 6.81 -10.72
C MET A 211 16.67 5.29 -10.65
N GLU A 212 17.62 4.65 -9.95
CA GLU A 212 17.59 3.20 -9.72
C GLU A 212 16.29 2.77 -9.02
N LEU A 213 15.96 3.37 -7.87
CA LEU A 213 14.78 2.97 -7.11
C LEU A 213 13.46 3.27 -7.85
N VAL A 214 13.42 4.32 -8.67
CA VAL A 214 12.25 4.63 -9.52
C VAL A 214 12.09 3.59 -10.63
N ALA A 215 13.20 3.10 -11.20
CA ALA A 215 13.17 2.13 -12.29
C ALA A 215 12.56 0.78 -11.88
N ASP A 216 12.69 0.39 -10.60
CA ASP A 216 12.11 -0.88 -10.13
C ASP A 216 10.55 -0.85 -10.00
N ASP A 217 9.91 0.32 -10.18
CA ASP A 217 8.45 0.53 -10.13
C ASP A 217 7.73 -0.13 -8.94
N THR A 218 8.39 -0.23 -7.78
CA THR A 218 7.80 -0.79 -6.56
C THR A 218 6.71 0.12 -5.99
N LEU A 219 5.82 -0.44 -5.17
CA LEU A 219 4.62 0.25 -4.63
C LEU A 219 4.93 1.61 -3.99
N ASP A 220 6.05 1.69 -3.27
CA ASP A 220 6.52 2.89 -2.59
C ASP A 220 6.90 4.04 -3.52
N VAL A 221 7.48 3.76 -4.69
CA VAL A 221 7.82 4.79 -5.69
C VAL A 221 6.66 5.08 -6.63
N LYS A 222 5.80 4.09 -6.89
CA LYS A 222 4.64 4.25 -7.76
C LYS A 222 3.54 5.11 -7.14
N TYR A 223 3.24 4.88 -5.86
CA TYR A 223 2.09 5.51 -5.18
C TYR A 223 2.49 6.48 -4.08
N PHE A 224 3.69 6.35 -3.52
CA PHE A 224 4.10 7.10 -2.34
C PHE A 224 5.40 7.88 -2.54
N ARG A 225 5.80 8.17 -3.79
CA ARG A 225 7.04 8.89 -4.05
C ARG A 225 7.12 10.19 -3.24
N PRO A 226 8.22 10.40 -2.49
CA PRO A 226 8.48 11.70 -1.86
C PRO A 226 8.46 12.83 -2.89
N SER A 227 7.88 13.98 -2.52
CA SER A 227 7.87 15.17 -3.39
C SER A 227 9.29 15.72 -3.58
N GLU A 228 9.52 16.41 -4.69
CA GLU A 228 10.82 17.02 -4.98
C GLU A 228 11.22 18.04 -3.91
N GLU A 229 10.25 18.83 -3.41
CA GLU A 229 10.45 19.75 -2.30
C GLU A 229 10.96 19.03 -1.03
N LEU A 230 10.39 17.87 -0.70
CA LEU A 230 10.82 17.09 0.46
C LEU A 230 12.23 16.52 0.25
N ILE A 231 12.53 16.08 -0.96
CA ILE A 231 13.87 15.60 -1.33
C ILE A 231 14.87 16.74 -1.19
N GLN A 232 14.59 17.94 -1.69
CA GLN A 232 15.49 19.10 -1.61
C GLN A 232 15.74 19.55 -0.17
N LYS A 233 14.70 19.56 0.67
CA LYS A 233 14.81 19.88 2.11
C LYS A 233 15.57 18.84 2.92
N ALA A 234 15.74 17.61 2.41
CA ALA A 234 16.42 16.55 3.12
C ALA A 234 17.94 16.82 3.24
N ILE A 235 18.49 16.59 4.43
CA ILE A 235 19.93 16.70 4.70
C ILE A 235 20.69 15.73 3.78
N LYS A 236 21.58 16.24 2.94
CA LYS A 236 22.39 15.40 2.06
C LYS A 236 23.55 14.79 2.82
N ILE A 237 23.73 13.48 2.68
CA ILE A 237 24.80 12.73 3.31
C ILE A 237 25.64 12.07 2.24
N ASN A 238 26.94 11.96 2.52
CA ASN A 238 27.84 11.11 1.77
C ASN A 238 28.27 9.95 2.67
N VAL A 239 28.13 8.72 2.18
CA VAL A 239 28.62 7.52 2.85
C VAL A 239 29.64 6.86 1.93
N PRO A 240 30.95 7.10 2.14
CA PRO A 240 32.00 6.52 1.31
C PRO A 240 31.92 4.99 1.26
N LYS A 241 32.29 4.38 0.13
CA LYS A 241 32.25 2.91 -0.04
C LYS A 241 33.20 2.19 0.92
N ASP A 242 34.33 2.80 1.22
CA ASP A 242 35.38 2.29 2.11
C ASP A 242 35.16 2.67 3.58
N ALA A 243 34.04 3.34 3.91
CA ALA A 243 33.77 3.69 5.29
C ALA A 243 33.54 2.44 6.13
N PRO A 244 34.06 2.36 7.37
CA PRO A 244 34.01 1.15 8.19
C PRO A 244 32.59 0.74 8.61
N MET A 245 31.66 1.70 8.67
CA MET A 245 30.26 1.46 9.02
C MET A 245 29.37 1.34 7.77
N GLN A 246 29.54 0.27 7.00
CA GLN A 246 28.65 -0.06 5.87
C GLN A 246 27.29 -0.67 6.28
N PHE A 247 26.92 -0.57 7.55
CA PHE A 247 25.68 -1.13 8.09
C PHE A 247 24.41 -0.54 7.45
N TYR A 248 23.28 -1.21 7.67
CA TYR A 248 21.98 -0.60 7.43
C TYR A 248 21.79 0.63 8.34
N CYS A 249 21.26 1.72 7.78
CA CYS A 249 21.06 2.98 8.50
C CYS A 249 20.28 2.80 9.81
N TYR A 250 19.28 1.89 9.82
CA TYR A 250 18.44 1.62 10.97
C TYR A 250 19.17 0.96 12.17
N LYS A 251 20.42 0.52 12.00
CA LYS A 251 21.23 0.01 13.12
C LYS A 251 21.54 1.12 14.12
N CYS A 252 21.78 2.34 13.63
CA CYS A 252 22.06 3.50 14.47
C CYS A 252 20.87 4.49 14.51
N HIS A 253 20.19 4.70 13.38
CA HIS A 253 19.05 5.61 13.29
C HIS A 253 17.75 4.88 13.64
N LYS A 254 16.97 5.39 14.61
CA LYS A 254 15.66 4.83 14.98
C LYS A 254 14.54 5.82 14.71
N PRO A 255 13.95 5.86 13.49
CA PRO A 255 12.93 6.83 13.14
C PRO A 255 11.63 6.76 13.96
N HIS A 256 11.36 5.63 14.62
CA HIS A 256 10.21 5.44 15.51
C HIS A 256 10.50 5.78 16.97
N GLU A 257 11.75 6.07 17.29
CA GLU A 257 12.22 6.35 18.65
C GLU A 257 13.21 7.51 18.55
N LYS A 258 14.48 7.27 18.87
CA LYS A 258 15.56 8.24 18.77
C LYS A 258 16.19 8.25 17.38
N LEU A 259 15.82 9.26 16.58
CA LEU A 259 16.27 9.37 15.19
C LEU A 259 17.80 9.45 15.05
N ARG A 260 18.48 10.25 15.87
CA ARG A 260 19.94 10.43 15.82
C ARG A 260 20.61 9.62 16.92
N PRO A 261 21.63 8.81 16.59
CA PRO A 261 22.38 8.08 17.60
C PRO A 261 23.07 9.07 18.54
N ASP A 262 23.25 8.64 19.78
CA ASP A 262 24.10 9.30 20.76
C ASP A 262 25.38 8.48 21.00
N TYR A 263 26.20 8.96 21.94
CA TYR A 263 27.39 8.26 22.38
C TYR A 263 27.14 6.81 22.82
N GLY A 264 26.05 6.55 23.55
CA GLY A 264 25.69 5.20 24.00
C GLY A 264 25.46 4.23 22.85
N THR A 265 24.91 4.73 21.73
CA THR A 265 24.71 3.91 20.52
C THR A 265 26.04 3.40 19.96
N CYS A 266 27.08 4.24 19.94
CA CYS A 266 28.42 3.85 19.48
C CYS A 266 29.05 2.80 20.41
N MET A 267 28.91 3.01 21.72
CA MET A 267 29.50 2.16 22.75
C MET A 267 28.89 0.77 22.82
N SER A 268 27.68 0.57 22.28
CA SER A 268 27.06 -0.76 22.17
C SER A 268 27.92 -1.78 21.42
N CYS A 269 28.75 -1.31 20.47
CA CYS A 269 29.70 -2.14 19.72
C CYS A 269 31.16 -1.77 20.04
N HIS A 270 31.44 -0.51 20.37
CA HIS A 270 32.79 0.01 20.61
C HIS A 270 33.09 0.23 22.10
N SER A 271 32.74 -0.72 22.96
CA SER A 271 32.80 -0.58 24.42
C SER A 271 34.18 -0.22 24.97
N GLN A 272 35.25 -0.63 24.29
CA GLN A 272 36.64 -0.41 24.73
C GLN A 272 37.32 0.81 24.10
N ILE A 273 36.68 1.50 23.14
CA ILE A 273 37.38 2.54 22.35
C ILE A 273 37.87 3.72 23.20
N VAL A 274 37.17 4.02 24.30
CA VAL A 274 37.59 5.05 25.27
C VAL A 274 38.93 4.76 25.90
N ASN A 275 39.32 3.49 26.02
CA ASN A 275 40.57 3.08 26.64
C ASN A 275 41.75 3.11 25.66
N VAL A 276 41.49 3.38 24.37
CA VAL A 276 42.52 3.42 23.33
C VAL A 276 43.11 4.83 23.22
N GLY A 277 44.44 4.91 23.30
CA GLY A 277 45.18 6.15 23.19
C GLY A 277 44.77 7.19 24.23
N ARG A 278 44.40 8.38 23.76
CA ARG A 278 43.97 9.49 24.63
C ARG A 278 42.46 9.73 24.58
N HIS A 279 41.65 8.80 24.08
CA HIS A 279 40.19 8.99 24.03
C HIS A 279 39.58 9.24 25.41
N LYS A 280 40.03 8.51 26.44
CA LYS A 280 39.55 8.70 27.82
C LYS A 280 39.67 10.15 28.29
N LEU A 281 40.79 10.81 27.99
CA LEU A 281 41.02 12.20 28.35
C LEU A 281 40.05 13.13 27.60
N HIS A 282 39.92 12.96 26.28
CA HIS A 282 39.05 13.82 25.48
C HIS A 282 37.56 13.62 25.77
N VAL A 283 37.11 12.38 25.94
CA VAL A 283 35.68 12.07 26.09
C VAL A 283 35.24 12.19 27.55
N GLN A 284 35.98 11.62 28.50
CA GLN A 284 35.54 11.57 29.91
C GLN A 284 36.02 12.77 30.73
N LYS A 285 37.25 13.27 30.51
CA LYS A 285 37.77 14.40 31.28
C LYS A 285 37.38 15.74 30.67
N MET A 286 37.45 15.86 29.35
CA MET A 286 37.10 17.09 28.62
C MET A 286 35.64 17.16 28.16
N GLY A 287 34.88 16.06 28.27
CA GLY A 287 33.47 16.03 27.86
C GLY A 287 33.23 16.14 26.36
N LEU A 288 34.25 15.90 25.52
CA LEU A 288 34.09 16.01 24.06
C LEU A 288 33.28 14.85 23.50
N GLN A 289 32.37 15.18 22.58
CA GLN A 289 31.60 14.19 21.83
C GLN A 289 32.49 13.55 20.75
N CYS A 290 32.24 12.27 20.41
CA CYS A 290 32.98 11.59 19.35
C CYS A 290 32.92 12.36 18.02
N THR A 291 31.78 12.97 17.72
CA THR A 291 31.53 13.73 16.49
C THR A 291 32.26 15.06 16.42
N THR A 292 32.90 15.50 17.51
CA THR A 292 33.79 16.67 17.49
C THR A 292 34.99 16.41 16.58
N CYS A 293 35.51 15.19 16.59
CA CYS A 293 36.65 14.80 15.75
C CYS A 293 36.23 13.93 14.57
N HIS A 294 35.31 12.97 14.79
CA HIS A 294 34.90 12.02 13.77
C HIS A 294 33.74 12.56 12.94
N LYS A 295 33.92 12.60 11.62
CA LYS A 295 32.83 12.90 10.69
C LYS A 295 31.88 11.70 10.56
N PRO A 296 30.57 11.82 10.90
CA PRO A 296 29.61 10.73 10.78
C PRO A 296 29.61 10.10 9.38
N HIS A 297 29.27 8.82 9.31
CA HIS A 297 29.28 7.96 8.11
C HIS A 297 30.66 7.66 7.53
N SER A 298 31.66 8.54 7.66
CA SER A 298 33.05 8.26 7.24
C SER A 298 33.91 7.73 8.37
N TRP A 299 33.70 8.25 9.59
CA TRP A 299 34.36 7.90 10.84
C TRP A 299 35.89 7.90 10.86
N ARG A 300 36.53 8.47 9.84
CA ARG A 300 37.97 8.66 9.75
C ARG A 300 38.35 10.10 10.06
N VAL A 301 39.44 10.28 10.80
CA VAL A 301 40.08 11.57 10.98
C VAL A 301 41.37 11.56 10.18
N SER A 302 41.39 12.28 9.05
CA SER A 302 42.62 12.37 8.24
C SER A 302 43.68 13.20 8.96
N LYS A 303 44.97 13.00 8.63
CA LYS A 303 46.07 13.82 9.19
C LYS A 303 45.82 15.32 8.99
N LYS A 304 45.29 15.70 7.82
CA LYS A 304 44.89 17.09 7.51
C LYS A 304 43.77 17.58 8.42
N ALA A 305 42.74 16.77 8.66
CA ALA A 305 41.65 17.13 9.56
C ALA A 305 42.14 17.24 11.02
N ALA A 306 42.95 16.28 11.49
CA ALA A 306 43.52 16.29 12.83
C ALA A 306 44.37 17.54 13.09
N LYS A 307 45.23 17.93 12.13
CA LYS A 307 46.03 19.17 12.20
C LYS A 307 45.20 20.45 12.29
N LYS A 308 43.92 20.42 11.91
CA LYS A 308 43.00 21.56 12.01
C LYS A 308 42.16 21.51 13.29
N ILE A 309 41.67 20.33 13.66
CA ILE A 309 40.74 20.14 14.79
C ILE A 309 41.50 20.17 16.12
N CYS A 310 42.60 19.41 16.24
CA CYS A 310 43.32 19.28 17.51
C CYS A 310 43.98 20.60 17.93
N THR A 311 44.47 21.37 16.96
CA THR A 311 45.13 22.67 17.17
C THR A 311 44.20 23.78 17.63
N GLN A 312 42.90 23.51 17.75
CA GLN A 312 41.96 24.46 18.35
C GLN A 312 42.12 24.54 19.87
N CYS A 313 42.75 23.56 20.50
CA CYS A 313 42.90 23.50 21.96
C CYS A 313 44.35 23.30 22.42
N HIS A 314 45.16 22.55 21.66
CA HIS A 314 46.54 22.25 22.03
C HIS A 314 47.43 22.03 20.79
N GLU A 315 48.75 22.11 20.94
CA GLU A 315 49.68 21.83 19.83
C GLU A 315 49.46 20.44 19.20
N TYR A 316 49.67 20.35 17.89
CA TYR A 316 49.43 19.10 17.16
C TYR A 316 50.36 17.99 17.63
N ARG A 317 49.77 16.88 18.10
CA ARG A 317 50.47 15.63 18.42
C ARG A 317 49.89 14.51 17.57
N ASN A 318 50.74 13.63 17.03
CA ASN A 318 50.27 12.52 16.19
C ASN A 318 49.49 11.52 17.05
N PRO A 319 48.18 11.26 16.80
CA PRO A 319 47.40 10.33 17.61
C PRO A 319 47.98 8.91 17.66
N LEU A 320 48.67 8.48 16.60
CA LEU A 320 49.27 7.15 16.50
C LEU A 320 50.40 6.94 17.51
N SER A 321 51.07 8.00 18.00
CA SER A 321 52.13 7.84 19.01
C SER A 321 51.59 7.48 20.40
N PHE A 322 50.27 7.45 20.58
CA PHE A 322 49.62 7.13 21.85
C PHE A 322 48.91 5.77 21.85
N ILE A 323 48.87 5.10 20.70
CA ILE A 323 48.31 3.76 20.58
C ILE A 323 49.52 2.84 20.55
N GLY A 324 49.67 1.98 21.56
CA GLY A 324 50.81 1.05 21.64
C GLY A 324 50.91 0.23 20.36
N SER A 325 52.14 0.12 19.85
CA SER A 325 52.54 -0.83 18.79
C SER A 325 52.21 -2.26 19.18
#